data_AF-A0A2V9MT48-F1
#
_entry.id   AF-A0A2V9MT48-F1
#
_cell.length_a   1.000
_cell.length_b   1.000
_cell.length_c   1.000
_cell.angle_alpha   90.00
_cell.angle_beta   90.00
_cell.angle_gamma   90.00
#
_symmetry.space_group_name_H-M   'P 1'
#
loop_
_entity.id
_entity.type
_entity.pdbx_description
1 polymer ?
#
loop_
_entity_poly.entity_id
_entity_poly.type
_entity_poly.pdbx_seq_one_letter_code
_entity_poly.pdbx_strand_id
1 'polypeptide(L)'
;SMRQIESGRLDAVLTGGADAPISLGTVRGFTLLKIITEKWNHAPEKGSRPFSADRDGFVVAEGAWMLVLEEYEHARARGAKILAEVCGYGSTCEAFHRVRLMECGEEPSRAIALAMKNAGIGPADVDYVNLHGTSTQLNDRIETRALKLALGEDRARQVPMSALKSQIGHPQGACGAAGVTATLIAMHHGQIPPTLNLTNPSAECDLDYVPDVGMKKAIEHAVCNCIAFGSKNSALVLRMMA
;
A
#
# COMPACT_ATOMS: atom_id res chain seq x y z
N SER A 1 16.80 -4.61 3.42
CA SER A 1 16.90 -4.46 4.88
C SER A 1 16.62 -5.77 5.59
N MET A 2 15.39 -6.30 5.56
CA MET A 2 15.00 -7.58 6.19
C MET A 2 16.00 -8.73 5.96
N ARG A 3 16.30 -9.06 4.69
CA ARG A 3 17.28 -10.13 4.37
C ARG A 3 18.69 -9.94 4.91
N GLN A 4 19.11 -8.71 5.21
CA GLN A 4 20.43 -8.46 5.82
C GLN A 4 20.40 -8.85 7.30
N ILE A 5 19.30 -8.51 7.99
CA ILE A 5 19.05 -8.89 9.38
C ILE A 5 18.85 -10.40 9.50
N GLU A 6 18.00 -11.00 8.67
CA GLU A 6 17.76 -12.46 8.67
C GLU A 6 19.04 -13.27 8.44
N SER A 7 19.99 -12.74 7.68
CA SER A 7 21.28 -13.38 7.43
C SER A 7 22.34 -13.14 8.53
N GLY A 8 21.99 -12.40 9.59
CA GLY A 8 22.92 -12.04 10.68
C GLY A 8 24.01 -11.04 10.28
N ARG A 9 23.85 -10.29 9.18
CA ARG A 9 24.85 -9.30 8.74
C ARG A 9 24.71 -7.94 9.43
N LEU A 10 23.50 -7.61 9.87
CA LEU A 10 23.17 -6.34 10.53
C LEU A 10 22.15 -6.60 11.63
N ASP A 11 22.31 -5.96 12.77
CA ASP A 11 21.32 -6.03 13.87
C ASP A 11 20.22 -4.97 13.73
N ALA A 12 20.53 -3.87 13.04
CA ALA A 12 19.63 -2.73 12.84
C ALA A 12 19.84 -2.06 11.47
N VAL A 13 18.77 -1.54 10.89
CA VAL A 13 18.78 -0.79 9.62
C VAL A 13 17.79 0.37 9.69
N LEU A 14 18.26 1.59 9.37
CA LEU A 14 17.38 2.70 9.04
C LEU A 14 16.84 2.50 7.62
N THR A 15 15.52 2.42 7.48
CA THR A 15 14.83 2.15 6.22
C THR A 15 13.65 3.09 6.05
N GLY A 16 13.22 3.37 4.82
CA GLY A 16 12.12 4.29 4.59
C GLY A 16 12.11 4.80 3.16
N GLY A 17 11.46 5.94 2.97
CA GLY A 17 11.44 6.63 1.69
C GLY A 17 11.18 8.12 1.89
N ALA A 18 11.83 8.92 1.06
CA ALA A 18 11.63 10.35 0.98
C ALA A 18 11.56 10.74 -0.49
N ASP A 19 10.65 11.65 -0.83
CA ASP A 19 10.55 12.20 -2.17
C ASP A 19 9.97 13.62 -2.13
N ALA A 20 10.48 14.49 -2.98
CA ALA A 20 10.02 15.87 -3.17
C ALA A 20 9.92 16.16 -4.68
N PRO A 21 8.99 15.49 -5.39
CA PRO A 21 9.04 15.45 -6.84
C PRO A 21 8.30 16.61 -7.52
N ILE A 22 7.75 17.57 -6.77
CA ILE A 22 6.93 18.65 -7.34
C ILE A 22 7.84 19.61 -8.11
N SER A 23 7.96 19.37 -9.41
CA SER A 23 8.69 20.21 -10.35
C SER A 23 7.89 20.37 -11.63
N LEU A 24 8.17 21.44 -12.39
CA LEU A 24 7.52 21.66 -13.69
C LEU A 24 7.73 20.47 -14.64
N GLY A 25 8.91 19.86 -14.62
CA GLY A 25 9.24 18.70 -15.44
C GLY A 25 8.42 17.47 -15.05
N THR A 26 8.37 17.15 -13.75
CA THR A 26 7.59 16.01 -13.23
C THR A 26 6.11 16.16 -13.53
N VAL A 27 5.53 17.31 -13.17
CA VAL A 27 4.09 17.57 -13.36
C VAL A 27 3.74 17.48 -14.84
N ARG A 28 4.52 18.12 -15.73
CA ARG A 28 4.31 18.00 -17.19
C ARG A 28 4.41 16.55 -17.68
N GLY A 29 5.41 15.82 -17.22
CA GLY A 29 5.57 14.40 -17.58
C GLY A 29 4.36 13.57 -17.18
N PHE A 30 3.86 13.76 -15.96
CA PHE A 30 2.69 13.04 -15.46
C PHE A 30 1.37 13.48 -16.10
N THR A 31 1.21 14.75 -16.47
CA THR A 31 0.08 15.20 -17.31
C THR A 31 0.10 14.48 -18.66
N LEU A 32 1.26 14.42 -19.33
CA LEU A 32 1.39 13.75 -20.63
C LEU A 32 1.12 12.23 -20.54
N LEU A 33 1.44 11.62 -19.41
CA LEU A 33 1.12 10.21 -19.12
C LEU A 33 -0.35 9.98 -18.74
N LYS A 34 -1.13 11.04 -18.47
CA LYS A 34 -2.54 10.99 -18.03
C LYS A 34 -2.74 10.19 -16.74
N ILE A 35 -1.86 10.41 -15.77
CA ILE A 35 -1.88 9.71 -14.47
C ILE A 35 -2.11 10.64 -13.28
N ILE A 36 -2.05 11.96 -13.50
CA ILE A 36 -2.52 12.95 -12.55
C ILE A 36 -3.90 13.44 -12.95
N THR A 37 -4.73 13.77 -11.97
CA THR A 37 -6.10 14.24 -12.24
C THR A 37 -6.09 15.56 -13.02
N GLU A 38 -7.00 15.68 -13.98
CA GLU A 38 -7.26 16.95 -14.68
C GLU A 38 -8.65 17.49 -14.33
N LYS A 39 -9.62 16.59 -14.12
CA LYS A 39 -11.01 16.95 -13.80
C LYS A 39 -11.14 17.68 -12.47
N TRP A 40 -10.26 17.37 -11.51
CA TRP A 40 -10.34 17.87 -10.14
C TRP A 40 -9.36 19.01 -9.83
N ASN A 41 -8.76 19.63 -10.84
CA ASN A 41 -7.84 20.78 -10.65
C ASN A 41 -8.47 21.96 -9.89
N HIS A 42 -9.80 22.11 -9.96
CA HIS A 42 -10.55 23.15 -9.23
C HIS A 42 -10.80 22.82 -7.75
N ALA A 43 -10.61 21.56 -7.34
CA ALA A 43 -10.82 21.05 -5.99
C ALA A 43 -9.81 19.91 -5.71
N PRO A 44 -8.50 20.21 -5.64
CA PRO A 44 -7.44 19.20 -5.59
C PRO A 44 -7.51 18.28 -4.37
N GLU A 45 -8.09 18.72 -3.26
CA GLU A 45 -8.37 17.88 -2.08
C GLU A 45 -9.32 16.71 -2.39
N LYS A 46 -10.11 16.83 -3.46
CA LYS A 46 -10.98 15.77 -3.99
C LYS A 46 -10.34 14.99 -5.14
N GLY A 47 -9.12 15.33 -5.53
CA GLY A 47 -8.48 14.81 -6.74
C GLY A 47 -8.04 13.36 -6.62
N SER A 48 -7.31 13.02 -5.56
CA SER A 48 -6.97 11.63 -5.25
C SER A 48 -8.20 10.92 -4.69
N ARG A 49 -8.83 10.08 -5.51
CA ARG A 49 -10.06 9.32 -5.23
C ARG A 49 -9.95 7.85 -5.65
N PRO A 50 -9.13 7.05 -4.95
CA PRO A 50 -8.93 5.65 -5.29
C PRO A 50 -10.27 4.91 -5.40
N PHE A 51 -10.41 4.04 -6.40
CA PHE A 51 -11.56 3.15 -6.61
C PHE A 51 -12.90 3.84 -6.95
N SER A 52 -12.98 5.17 -6.96
CA SER A 52 -14.16 5.92 -7.41
C SER A 52 -14.41 5.73 -8.91
N ALA A 53 -15.68 5.69 -9.33
CA ALA A 53 -16.08 5.56 -10.73
C ALA A 53 -15.61 6.74 -11.61
N ASP A 54 -15.45 7.92 -11.01
CA ASP A 54 -15.06 9.16 -11.71
C ASP A 54 -13.58 9.54 -11.51
N ARG A 55 -12.76 8.58 -11.04
CA ARG A 55 -11.31 8.73 -10.92
C ARG A 55 -10.62 8.91 -12.27
N ASP A 56 -9.62 9.78 -12.33
CA ASP A 56 -8.85 10.07 -13.53
C ASP A 56 -7.34 10.25 -13.28
N GLY A 57 -6.87 10.07 -12.05
CA GLY A 57 -5.47 10.18 -11.66
C GLY A 57 -5.29 10.62 -10.22
N PHE A 58 -4.05 10.60 -9.74
CA PHE A 58 -3.71 11.07 -8.39
C PHE A 58 -3.34 12.56 -8.38
N VAL A 59 -3.26 13.13 -7.18
CA VAL A 59 -2.58 14.40 -6.92
C VAL A 59 -1.14 14.12 -6.51
N VAL A 60 -0.17 14.78 -7.14
CA VAL A 60 1.26 14.64 -6.79
C VAL A 60 1.51 15.22 -5.40
N ALA A 61 2.33 14.54 -4.60
CA ALA A 61 2.68 15.00 -3.27
C ALA A 61 4.17 14.77 -2.97
N GLU A 62 4.58 15.21 -1.79
CA GLU A 62 5.92 15.05 -1.25
C GLU A 62 5.81 14.41 0.14
N GLY A 63 6.91 13.86 0.64
CA GLY A 63 6.98 13.44 2.03
C GLY A 63 8.16 12.54 2.33
N ALA A 64 8.40 12.33 3.63
CA ALA A 64 9.47 11.50 4.12
C ALA A 64 9.01 10.71 5.35
N TRP A 65 9.18 9.39 5.30
CA TRP A 65 8.91 8.48 6.41
C TRP A 65 10.08 7.53 6.58
N MET A 66 10.62 7.50 7.79
CA MET A 66 11.77 6.67 8.15
C MET A 66 11.41 5.79 9.34
N LEU A 67 11.88 4.55 9.30
CA LEU A 67 11.63 3.50 10.27
C LEU A 67 12.96 2.83 10.61
N VAL A 68 13.09 2.35 11.84
CA VAL A 68 14.20 1.49 12.25
C VAL A 68 13.70 0.06 12.25
N LEU A 69 14.35 -0.80 11.47
CA LEU A 69 14.11 -2.24 11.47
C LEU A 69 15.25 -2.92 12.21
N GLU A 70 14.94 -3.82 13.13
CA GLU A 70 15.93 -4.51 13.98
C GLU A 70 15.66 -6.00 14.04
N GLU A 71 16.71 -6.75 14.36
CA GLU A 71 16.58 -8.13 14.84
C GLU A 71 15.79 -8.13 16.16
N TYR A 72 14.90 -9.11 16.34
CA TYR A 72 13.93 -9.12 17.42
C TYR A 72 14.59 -9.25 18.80
N GLU A 73 15.52 -10.19 18.97
CA GLU A 73 16.21 -10.37 20.26
C GLU A 73 17.14 -9.20 20.57
N HIS A 74 17.79 -8.61 19.56
CA HIS A 74 18.55 -7.37 19.70
C HIS A 74 17.67 -6.21 20.23
N ALA A 75 16.52 -5.97 19.59
CA ALA A 75 15.59 -4.92 19.99
C ALA A 75 15.05 -5.16 21.42
N ARG A 76 14.74 -6.42 21.75
CA ARG A 76 14.25 -6.82 23.07
C ARG A 76 15.32 -6.65 24.16
N ALA A 77 16.56 -7.08 23.91
CA ALA A 77 17.65 -7.01 24.88
C ALA A 77 17.95 -5.57 25.32
N ARG A 78 17.80 -4.60 24.41
CA ARG A 78 17.97 -3.17 24.71
C ARG A 78 16.70 -2.47 25.20
N GLY A 79 15.58 -3.19 25.37
CA GLY A 79 14.31 -2.64 25.84
C GLY A 79 13.64 -1.68 24.86
N ALA A 80 13.80 -1.90 23.55
CA ALA A 80 13.18 -1.07 22.52
C ALA A 80 11.64 -1.16 22.56
N LYS A 81 10.95 -0.04 22.27
CA LYS A 81 9.52 -0.08 21.96
C LYS A 81 9.33 -0.68 20.56
N ILE A 82 8.90 -1.94 20.50
CA ILE A 82 8.57 -2.63 19.25
C ILE A 82 7.18 -2.16 18.80
N LEU A 83 7.06 -1.70 17.55
CA LEU A 83 5.79 -1.22 17.00
C LEU A 83 4.96 -2.36 16.37
N ALA A 84 5.63 -3.22 15.62
CA ALA A 84 5.11 -4.43 15.00
C ALA A 84 6.29 -5.26 14.50
N GLU A 85 6.02 -6.49 14.10
CA GLU A 85 6.97 -7.33 13.38
C GLU A 85 6.72 -7.26 11.87
N VAL A 86 7.80 -7.23 11.09
CA VAL A 86 7.75 -7.47 9.64
C VAL A 86 7.93 -8.96 9.40
N CYS A 87 6.84 -9.72 9.40
CA CYS A 87 6.90 -11.19 9.35
C CYS A 87 6.98 -11.75 7.92
N GLY A 88 6.65 -10.96 6.89
CA GLY A 88 6.71 -11.43 5.52
C GLY A 88 6.98 -10.35 4.49
N TYR A 89 7.72 -10.72 3.43
CA TYR A 89 7.97 -9.87 2.28
C TYR A 89 7.85 -10.67 0.97
N GLY A 90 7.18 -10.06 0.00
CA GLY A 90 7.09 -10.57 -1.36
C GLY A 90 7.40 -9.46 -2.34
N SER A 91 8.16 -9.79 -3.39
CA SER A 91 8.32 -8.88 -4.52
C SER A 91 8.44 -9.62 -5.82
N THR A 92 7.77 -9.08 -6.81
CA THR A 92 7.70 -9.60 -8.17
C THR A 92 8.08 -8.50 -9.15
N CYS A 93 8.20 -8.85 -10.42
CA CYS A 93 8.47 -7.90 -11.48
C CYS A 93 7.90 -8.49 -12.77
N GLU A 94 7.07 -7.73 -13.47
CA GLU A 94 6.62 -8.12 -14.79
C GLU A 94 7.58 -7.54 -15.84
N ALA A 95 8.16 -8.37 -16.71
CA ALA A 95 8.95 -7.90 -17.86
C ALA A 95 8.08 -7.62 -19.09
N PHE A 96 6.80 -7.31 -18.88
CA PHE A 96 5.80 -7.20 -19.95
C PHE A 96 5.86 -5.86 -20.71
N HIS A 97 5.96 -4.73 -19.99
CA HIS A 97 5.99 -3.40 -20.59
C HIS A 97 6.79 -2.42 -19.72
N ARG A 98 7.42 -1.41 -20.34
CA ARG A 98 8.33 -0.46 -19.65
C ARG A 98 7.66 0.35 -18.53
N VAL A 99 6.35 0.59 -18.62
CA VAL A 99 5.61 1.47 -17.70
C VAL A 99 4.18 0.99 -17.38
N ARG A 100 3.70 -0.13 -17.95
CA ARG A 100 2.31 -0.61 -17.78
C ARG A 100 2.30 -2.02 -17.19
N LEU A 101 1.35 -2.27 -16.31
CA LEU A 101 1.07 -3.61 -15.78
C LEU A 101 0.28 -4.42 -16.79
N MET A 102 0.44 -5.74 -16.75
CA MET A 102 -0.54 -6.63 -17.36
C MET A 102 -1.88 -6.50 -16.64
N GLU A 103 -2.98 -6.46 -17.41
CA GLU A 103 -4.32 -6.24 -16.84
C GLU A 103 -4.84 -7.45 -16.01
N CYS A 104 -4.10 -8.57 -15.99
CA CYS A 104 -4.48 -9.78 -15.27
C CYS A 104 -4.28 -9.70 -13.74
N GLY A 105 -3.42 -8.80 -13.24
CA GLY A 105 -3.14 -8.66 -11.80
C GLY A 105 -2.43 -9.85 -11.15
N GLU A 106 -1.86 -10.76 -11.94
CA GLU A 106 -1.21 -11.99 -11.45
C GLU A 106 0.05 -11.69 -10.65
N GLU A 107 0.93 -10.79 -11.11
CA GLU A 107 2.19 -10.54 -10.41
C GLU A 107 2.04 -9.70 -9.13
N PRO A 108 1.15 -8.69 -9.04
CA PRO A 108 0.80 -8.11 -7.75
C PRO A 108 0.17 -9.15 -6.80
N SER A 109 -0.73 -10.02 -7.29
CA SER A 109 -1.30 -11.12 -6.50
C SER A 109 -0.20 -12.05 -5.98
N ARG A 110 0.76 -12.42 -6.84
CA ARG A 110 1.89 -13.26 -6.48
C ARG A 110 2.80 -12.60 -5.46
N ALA A 111 3.01 -11.27 -5.51
CA ALA A 111 3.76 -10.56 -4.48
C ALA A 111 3.06 -10.68 -3.11
N ILE A 112 1.74 -10.52 -3.06
CA ILE A 112 0.94 -10.68 -1.84
C ILE A 112 1.02 -12.13 -1.33
N ALA A 113 0.82 -13.12 -2.21
CA ALA A 113 0.91 -14.54 -1.86
C ALA A 113 2.30 -14.95 -1.34
N LEU A 114 3.37 -14.43 -1.94
CA LEU A 114 4.74 -14.66 -1.47
C LEU A 114 4.96 -14.06 -0.08
N ALA A 115 4.45 -12.84 0.18
CA ALA A 115 4.57 -12.19 1.48
C ALA A 115 3.81 -12.98 2.56
N MET A 116 2.57 -13.40 2.29
CA MET A 116 1.77 -14.24 3.20
C MET A 116 2.44 -15.59 3.47
N LYS A 117 2.94 -16.25 2.41
CA LYS A 117 3.69 -17.50 2.55
C LYS A 117 4.95 -17.34 3.40
N ASN A 118 5.69 -16.24 3.20
CA ASN A 118 6.89 -15.95 4.00
C ASN A 118 6.54 -15.69 5.47
N ALA A 119 5.40 -15.05 5.74
CA ALA A 119 4.86 -14.85 7.09
C ALA A 119 4.22 -16.09 7.71
N GLY A 120 4.01 -17.16 6.94
CA GLY A 120 3.34 -18.37 7.42
C GLY A 120 1.84 -18.21 7.67
N ILE A 121 1.18 -17.23 7.04
CA ILE A 121 -0.25 -16.96 7.18
C ILE A 121 -1.03 -17.28 5.89
N GLY A 122 -2.33 -17.53 6.02
CA GLY A 122 -3.26 -17.68 4.91
C GLY A 122 -4.21 -16.47 4.76
N PRO A 123 -5.06 -16.47 3.71
CA PRO A 123 -6.03 -15.39 3.49
C PRO A 123 -7.00 -15.15 4.65
N ALA A 124 -7.34 -16.20 5.40
CA ALA A 124 -8.24 -16.10 6.55
C ALA A 124 -7.68 -15.20 7.65
N ASP A 125 -6.36 -15.19 7.82
CA ASP A 125 -5.65 -14.49 8.90
C ASP A 125 -5.51 -12.98 8.63
N VAL A 126 -5.77 -12.49 7.41
CA VAL A 126 -5.55 -11.09 7.03
C VAL A 126 -6.68 -10.19 7.56
N ASP A 127 -6.38 -9.31 8.52
CA ASP A 127 -7.40 -8.44 9.12
C ASP A 127 -7.62 -7.13 8.35
N TYR A 128 -6.59 -6.65 7.68
CA TYR A 128 -6.56 -5.35 7.01
C TYR A 128 -5.59 -5.35 5.82
N VAL A 129 -5.93 -4.62 4.76
CA VAL A 129 -5.03 -4.33 3.63
C VAL A 129 -4.85 -2.84 3.44
N ASN A 130 -3.61 -2.37 3.50
CA ASN A 130 -3.24 -1.05 3.00
C ASN A 130 -2.91 -1.14 1.51
N LEU A 131 -3.73 -0.49 0.69
CA LEU A 131 -3.68 -0.53 -0.76
C LEU A 131 -2.75 0.52 -1.34
N HIS A 132 -2.30 0.26 -2.57
CA HIS A 132 -1.56 1.22 -3.36
C HIS A 132 -2.46 2.38 -3.83
N GLY A 133 -3.66 2.10 -4.34
CA GLY A 133 -4.75 3.04 -4.62
C GLY A 133 -4.33 4.35 -5.26
N THR A 134 -4.10 4.35 -6.58
CA THR A 134 -3.55 5.52 -7.29
C THR A 134 -4.60 6.42 -7.88
N SER A 135 -5.90 6.10 -7.74
CA SER A 135 -6.97 6.84 -8.41
C SER A 135 -6.86 6.78 -9.94
N THR A 136 -6.07 5.84 -10.48
CA THR A 136 -5.99 5.62 -11.92
C THR A 136 -6.97 4.51 -12.31
N GLN A 137 -7.57 4.64 -13.48
CA GLN A 137 -8.59 3.68 -13.92
C GLN A 137 -8.02 2.27 -14.03
N LEU A 138 -6.83 2.13 -14.62
CA LEU A 138 -6.20 0.84 -14.83
C LEU A 138 -5.69 0.21 -13.53
N ASN A 139 -4.85 0.91 -12.75
CA ASN A 139 -4.21 0.27 -11.60
C ASN A 139 -5.21 -0.09 -10.50
N ASP A 140 -6.22 0.74 -10.25
CA ASP A 140 -7.20 0.44 -9.19
C ASP A 140 -8.02 -0.82 -9.52
N ARG A 141 -8.31 -1.08 -10.81
CA ARG A 141 -8.94 -2.35 -11.25
C ARG A 141 -8.01 -3.53 -11.10
N ILE A 142 -6.76 -3.37 -11.53
CA ILE A 142 -5.72 -4.41 -11.42
C ILE A 142 -5.48 -4.77 -9.96
N GLU A 143 -5.41 -3.77 -9.08
CA GLU A 143 -5.23 -3.97 -7.64
C GLU A 143 -6.42 -4.75 -7.05
N THR A 144 -7.65 -4.35 -7.38
CA THR A 144 -8.87 -5.08 -6.96
C THR A 144 -8.81 -6.55 -7.39
N ARG A 145 -8.47 -6.80 -8.65
CA ARG A 145 -8.33 -8.16 -9.19
C ARG A 145 -7.21 -8.94 -8.49
N ALA A 146 -6.07 -8.30 -8.26
CA ALA A 146 -4.93 -8.91 -7.58
C ALA A 146 -5.29 -9.36 -6.16
N LEU A 147 -6.06 -8.55 -5.42
CA LEU A 147 -6.50 -8.91 -4.08
C LEU A 147 -7.48 -10.09 -4.10
N LYS A 148 -8.41 -10.14 -5.06
CA LYS A 148 -9.30 -11.30 -5.27
C LYS A 148 -8.52 -12.58 -5.60
N LEU A 149 -7.49 -12.48 -6.44
CA LEU A 149 -6.64 -13.62 -6.79
C LEU A 149 -5.80 -14.10 -5.58
N ALA A 150 -5.28 -13.18 -4.77
CA ALA A 150 -4.39 -13.52 -3.66
C ALA A 150 -5.14 -14.06 -2.43
N LEU A 151 -6.30 -13.48 -2.12
CA LEU A 151 -7.07 -13.82 -0.92
C LEU A 151 -8.21 -14.81 -1.19
N GLY A 152 -8.60 -14.99 -2.46
CA GLY A 152 -9.87 -15.60 -2.82
C GLY A 152 -10.99 -14.56 -2.82
N GLU A 153 -11.96 -14.72 -3.72
CA GLU A 153 -12.96 -13.69 -4.02
C GLU A 153 -13.83 -13.31 -2.82
N ASP A 154 -14.31 -14.32 -2.09
CA ASP A 154 -15.18 -14.12 -0.93
C ASP A 154 -14.44 -13.44 0.21
N ARG A 155 -13.21 -13.88 0.49
CA ARG A 155 -12.39 -13.31 1.55
C ARG A 155 -12.00 -11.87 1.24
N ALA A 156 -11.60 -11.59 0.00
CA ALA A 156 -11.21 -10.25 -0.43
C ALA A 156 -12.33 -9.22 -0.21
N ARG A 157 -13.60 -9.61 -0.37
CA ARG A 157 -14.77 -8.72 -0.13
C ARG A 157 -15.07 -8.46 1.35
N GLN A 158 -14.47 -9.21 2.27
CA GLN A 158 -14.72 -9.12 3.71
C GLN A 158 -13.57 -8.48 4.49
N VAL A 159 -12.39 -8.34 3.86
CA VAL A 159 -11.24 -7.70 4.48
C VAL A 159 -11.35 -6.20 4.25
N PRO A 160 -11.43 -5.36 5.31
CA PRO A 160 -11.41 -3.92 5.14
C PRO A 160 -10.07 -3.47 4.58
N MET A 161 -10.12 -2.51 3.66
CA MET A 161 -8.95 -2.01 2.95
C MET A 161 -8.98 -0.49 2.88
N SER A 162 -7.81 0.15 2.87
CA SER A 162 -7.76 1.61 2.68
C SER A 162 -6.63 2.05 1.76
N ALA A 163 -6.78 3.22 1.15
CA ALA A 163 -5.76 3.85 0.32
C ALA A 163 -5.40 5.24 0.83
N LEU A 164 -4.26 5.34 1.50
CA LEU A 164 -3.75 6.56 2.13
C LEU A 164 -3.55 7.73 1.16
N LYS A 165 -3.34 7.46 -0.14
CA LYS A 165 -3.14 8.52 -1.16
C LYS A 165 -4.33 9.45 -1.32
N SER A 166 -5.53 9.01 -0.92
CA SER A 166 -6.71 9.86 -0.83
C SER A 166 -6.56 11.01 0.18
N GLN A 167 -5.71 10.85 1.19
CA GLN A 167 -5.48 11.83 2.26
C GLN A 167 -4.24 12.69 2.01
N ILE A 168 -3.17 12.09 1.48
CA ILE A 168 -1.85 12.74 1.40
C ILE A 168 -1.36 12.98 -0.03
N GLY A 169 -2.13 12.59 -1.05
CA GLY A 169 -1.65 12.54 -2.43
C GLY A 169 -0.64 11.41 -2.67
N HIS A 170 0.14 11.50 -3.75
CA HIS A 170 1.09 10.47 -4.15
C HIS A 170 2.55 10.94 -3.95
N PRO A 171 3.18 10.63 -2.80
CA PRO A 171 4.56 11.07 -2.49
C PRO A 171 5.63 10.15 -3.10
N GLN A 172 5.38 9.65 -4.32
CA GLN A 172 6.28 8.79 -5.11
C GLN A 172 7.13 7.79 -4.30
N GLY A 173 8.45 7.98 -4.20
CA GLY A 173 9.38 7.08 -3.52
C GLY A 173 9.08 6.86 -2.04
N ALA A 174 8.31 7.74 -1.41
CA ALA A 174 7.94 7.66 0.00
C ALA A 174 6.65 6.86 0.26
N CYS A 175 5.91 6.43 -0.78
CA CYS A 175 4.59 5.78 -0.64
C CYS A 175 4.60 4.54 0.23
N GLY A 176 5.61 3.67 0.08
CA GLY A 176 5.68 2.43 0.84
C GLY A 176 5.84 2.69 2.34
N ALA A 177 6.74 3.61 2.71
CA ALA A 177 7.00 3.97 4.09
C ALA A 177 5.81 4.73 4.72
N ALA A 178 5.15 5.62 3.97
CA ALA A 178 3.92 6.28 4.41
C ALA A 178 2.83 5.26 4.72
N GLY A 179 2.62 4.30 3.81
CA GLY A 179 1.64 3.24 3.96
C GLY A 179 1.91 2.34 5.17
N VAL A 180 3.14 1.87 5.35
CA VAL A 180 3.54 1.09 6.54
C VAL A 180 3.30 1.89 7.81
N THR A 181 3.68 3.17 7.84
CA THR A 181 3.48 4.03 9.01
C THR A 181 1.99 4.17 9.37
N ALA A 182 1.12 4.41 8.38
CA ALA A 182 -0.32 4.48 8.62
C ALA A 182 -0.89 3.15 9.13
N THR A 183 -0.42 2.02 8.59
CA THR A 183 -0.81 0.69 9.07
C THR A 183 -0.38 0.47 10.53
N LEU A 184 0.84 0.85 10.92
CA LEU A 184 1.30 0.74 12.31
C LEU A 184 0.44 1.57 13.27
N ILE A 185 0.09 2.80 12.87
CA ILE A 185 -0.83 3.66 13.63
C ILE A 185 -2.20 2.97 13.74
N ALA A 186 -2.72 2.42 12.65
CA ALA A 186 -4.01 1.73 12.63
C ALA A 186 -4.04 0.52 13.57
N MET A 187 -2.98 -0.30 13.56
CA MET A 187 -2.83 -1.46 14.45
C MET A 187 -2.82 -1.01 15.91
N HIS A 188 -2.00 -0.02 16.26
CA HIS A 188 -1.85 0.47 17.64
C HIS A 188 -3.12 1.15 18.20
N HIS A 189 -3.93 1.77 17.34
CA HIS A 189 -5.15 2.45 17.76
C HIS A 189 -6.43 1.61 17.54
N GLY A 190 -6.33 0.44 16.88
CA GLY A 190 -7.50 -0.34 16.46
C GLY A 190 -8.44 0.46 15.56
N GLN A 191 -7.88 1.33 14.71
CA GLN A 191 -8.62 2.29 13.89
C GLN A 191 -8.02 2.34 12.48
N ILE A 192 -8.69 1.69 11.53
CA ILE A 192 -8.32 1.70 10.12
C ILE A 192 -8.61 3.09 9.53
N PRO A 193 -7.65 3.72 8.82
CA PRO A 193 -7.85 5.02 8.22
C PRO A 193 -8.84 4.96 7.04
N PRO A 194 -9.49 6.08 6.71
CA PRO A 194 -10.43 6.14 5.61
C PRO A 194 -9.74 6.15 4.24
N THR A 195 -10.49 5.73 3.22
CA THR A 195 -10.25 6.10 1.82
C THR A 195 -11.16 7.28 1.50
N LEU A 196 -10.59 8.49 1.48
CA LEU A 196 -11.35 9.70 1.17
C LEU A 196 -11.82 9.72 -0.28
N ASN A 197 -12.84 10.55 -0.54
CA ASN A 197 -13.36 10.87 -1.87
C ASN A 197 -14.04 9.68 -2.60
N LEU A 198 -14.39 8.62 -1.87
CA LEU A 198 -15.08 7.44 -2.41
C LEU A 198 -16.60 7.53 -2.23
N THR A 199 -17.24 8.52 -2.86
CA THR A 199 -18.71 8.70 -2.78
C THR A 199 -19.48 7.90 -3.82
N ASN A 200 -18.82 7.51 -4.92
CA ASN A 200 -19.41 6.76 -6.03
C ASN A 200 -18.46 5.63 -6.45
N PRO A 201 -18.47 4.47 -5.77
CA PRO A 201 -17.54 3.38 -6.06
C PRO A 201 -17.73 2.83 -7.48
N SER A 202 -16.63 2.45 -8.11
CA SER A 202 -16.64 1.83 -9.45
C SER A 202 -17.14 0.39 -9.38
N ALA A 203 -18.00 -0.04 -10.32
CA ALA A 203 -18.45 -1.43 -10.38
C ALA A 203 -17.32 -2.44 -10.62
N GLU A 204 -16.18 -2.00 -11.15
CA GLU A 204 -14.96 -2.81 -11.34
C GLU A 204 -14.07 -2.86 -10.08
N CYS A 205 -14.44 -2.13 -9.03
CA CYS A 205 -13.77 -2.03 -7.74
C CYS A 205 -14.80 -2.26 -6.62
N ASP A 206 -15.01 -3.52 -6.24
CA ASP A 206 -16.12 -3.99 -5.39
C ASP A 206 -15.65 -4.62 -4.05
N LEU A 207 -14.51 -4.18 -3.52
CA LEU A 207 -13.99 -4.63 -2.22
C LEU A 207 -14.44 -3.69 -1.08
N ASP A 208 -14.22 -4.10 0.16
CA ASP A 208 -14.53 -3.31 1.36
C ASP A 208 -13.50 -2.18 1.55
N TYR A 209 -13.61 -1.12 0.74
CA TYR A 209 -12.82 0.09 0.91
C TYR A 209 -13.40 0.94 2.04
N VAL A 210 -12.62 1.15 3.10
CA VAL A 210 -13.05 1.84 4.31
C VAL A 210 -13.48 3.28 3.99
N PRO A 211 -14.72 3.69 4.37
CA PRO A 211 -15.28 5.00 4.04
C PRO A 211 -14.68 6.13 4.91
N ASP A 212 -15.06 7.39 4.61
CA ASP A 212 -14.51 8.63 5.20
C ASP A 212 -14.39 8.67 6.74
N VAL A 213 -15.25 7.97 7.47
CA VAL A 213 -15.21 7.93 8.94
C VAL A 213 -14.15 6.99 9.51
N GLY A 214 -13.45 6.24 8.66
CA GLY A 214 -12.56 5.15 9.07
C GLY A 214 -13.34 3.95 9.62
N MET A 215 -12.64 2.95 10.16
CA MET A 215 -13.26 1.78 10.77
C MET A 215 -12.55 1.37 12.05
N LYS A 216 -13.31 1.20 13.14
CA LYS A 216 -12.77 0.66 14.38
C LYS A 216 -12.69 -0.87 14.30
N LYS A 217 -11.47 -1.41 14.28
CA LYS A 217 -11.20 -2.84 14.17
C LYS A 217 -9.81 -3.15 14.71
N ALA A 218 -9.69 -4.21 15.51
CA ALA A 218 -8.39 -4.74 15.91
C ALA A 218 -7.71 -5.40 14.70
N ILE A 219 -6.40 -5.21 14.57
CA ILE A 219 -5.62 -5.71 13.44
C ILE A 219 -4.45 -6.50 14.01
N GLU A 220 -4.49 -7.82 13.87
CA GLU A 220 -3.36 -8.68 14.20
C GLU A 220 -2.42 -8.78 13.01
N HIS A 221 -2.95 -9.06 11.82
CA HIS A 221 -2.17 -9.14 10.58
C HIS A 221 -2.65 -8.13 9.54
N ALA A 222 -1.70 -7.36 9.01
CA ALA A 222 -1.94 -6.41 7.94
C ALA A 222 -1.06 -6.69 6.72
N VAL A 223 -1.64 -6.59 5.52
CA VAL A 223 -0.89 -6.61 4.26
C VAL A 223 -0.71 -5.18 3.76
N CYS A 224 0.53 -4.75 3.53
CA CYS A 224 0.83 -3.48 2.87
C CYS A 224 1.24 -3.73 1.43
N ASN A 225 0.39 -3.35 0.47
CA ASN A 225 0.60 -3.56 -0.96
C ASN A 225 1.16 -2.30 -1.63
N CYS A 226 2.13 -2.47 -2.53
CA CYS A 226 2.72 -1.41 -3.33
C CYS A 226 2.98 -1.88 -4.76
N ILE A 227 2.53 -1.09 -5.73
CA ILE A 227 2.64 -1.39 -7.15
C ILE A 227 3.30 -0.18 -7.82
N ALA A 228 4.54 -0.32 -8.29
CA ALA A 228 5.28 0.78 -8.90
C ALA A 228 5.15 0.83 -10.43
N PHE A 229 5.33 2.01 -11.01
CA PHE A 229 5.60 2.16 -12.44
C PHE A 229 6.82 1.31 -12.85
N GLY A 230 6.73 0.67 -14.02
CA GLY A 230 7.74 -0.31 -14.45
C GLY A 230 7.51 -1.72 -13.90
N SER A 231 6.29 -2.00 -13.44
CA SER A 231 5.80 -3.34 -13.12
C SER A 231 6.51 -4.04 -11.97
N LYS A 232 7.10 -3.26 -11.06
CA LYS A 232 7.67 -3.77 -9.81
C LYS A 232 6.60 -3.77 -8.73
N ASN A 233 6.28 -4.95 -8.21
CA ASN A 233 5.30 -5.09 -7.13
C ASN A 233 6.02 -5.53 -5.85
N SER A 234 5.55 -5.04 -4.72
CA SER A 234 5.98 -5.51 -3.41
C SER A 234 4.84 -5.52 -2.41
N ALA A 235 4.82 -6.54 -1.56
CA ALA A 235 3.93 -6.63 -0.43
C ALA A 235 4.73 -6.93 0.84
N LEU A 236 4.27 -6.39 1.97
CA LEU A 236 4.76 -6.70 3.31
C LEU A 236 3.60 -7.23 4.14
N VAL A 237 3.89 -8.18 5.03
CA VAL A 237 2.98 -8.59 6.11
C VAL A 237 3.54 -8.03 7.41
N LEU A 238 2.69 -7.33 8.14
CA LEU A 238 2.97 -6.84 9.48
C LEU A 238 2.14 -7.63 10.49
N ARG A 239 2.75 -8.00 11.61
CA ARG A 239 2.09 -8.66 12.74
C ARG A 239 2.17 -7.80 13.99
N MET A 240 1.03 -7.63 14.66
CA MET A 240 0.96 -6.95 15.94
C MET A 240 1.66 -7.78 17.01
N MET A 241 2.50 -7.15 17.81
CA MET A 241 3.17 -7.80 18.94
C MET A 241 2.31 -7.57 20.20
N ALA A 242 1.99 -8.66 20.91
CA ALA A 242 1.23 -8.63 22.15
C ALA A 242 2.02 -8.01 23.31
#